data_AF-A0A5R2MVK0-F1
#
_entry.id   AF-A0A5R2MVK0-F1
#
_cell.length_a   1.000
_cell.length_b   1.000
_cell.length_c   1.000
_cell.angle_alpha   90.00
_cell.angle_beta   90.00
_cell.angle_gamma   90.00
#
_symmetry.space_group_name_H-M   'P 1'
#
loop_
_entity.id
_entity.type
_entity.pdbx_description
1 polymer ?
#
loop_
_entity_poly.entity_id
_entity_poly.type
_entity_poly.pdbx_seq_one_letter_code
_entity_poly.pdbx_strand_id
1 'polypeptide(L)'
;IVGEPTNMRVATGHKGKLAARAICRGREGHSALAPLALNAIHLGCDFVRALRDEQERLARDGARDGDYDIPYTAVHVGRIYSGVALNIVPNLCQ
;
A
#
# COMPACT_ATOMS: atom_id res chain seq x y z
N ILE A 1 -12.36 3.03 29.82
CA ILE A 1 -11.56 4.21 29.44
C ILE A 1 -10.20 3.70 28.99
N VAL A 2 -9.74 4.03 27.78
CA VAL A 2 -8.43 3.63 27.24
C VAL A 2 -7.49 4.83 27.33
N GLY A 3 -6.31 4.66 27.91
CA GLY A 3 -5.32 5.73 28.14
C GLY A 3 -4.47 6.05 26.91
N GLU A 4 -5.09 6.32 25.77
CA GLU A 4 -4.39 6.79 24.58
C GLU A 4 -3.85 8.21 24.79
N PRO A 5 -2.75 8.61 24.10
CA PRO A 5 -2.15 9.93 24.25
C PRO A 5 -3.02 11.02 23.58
N THR A 6 -4.19 11.31 24.16
CA THR A 6 -5.16 12.28 23.65
C THR A 6 -4.92 13.70 24.17
N ASN A 7 -3.80 13.96 24.85
CA ASN A 7 -3.52 15.22 25.55
C ASN A 7 -4.69 15.66 26.46
N MET A 8 -5.22 14.73 27.25
CA MET A 8 -6.35 14.94 28.18
C MET A 8 -7.67 15.31 27.50
N ARG A 9 -7.82 15.08 26.19
CA ARG A 9 -9.09 15.23 25.46
C ARG A 9 -9.82 13.89 25.37
N VAL A 10 -11.15 13.93 25.38
CA VAL A 10 -11.96 12.72 25.17
C VAL A 10 -11.97 12.40 23.68
N ALA A 11 -11.51 11.21 23.29
CA ALA A 11 -11.72 10.66 21.95
C ALA A 11 -13.05 9.90 21.92
N THR A 12 -13.95 10.29 21.04
CA THR A 12 -15.31 9.71 20.94
C THR A 12 -15.42 8.58 19.89
N GLY A 13 -14.37 8.35 19.10
CA GLY A 13 -14.31 7.27 18.12
C GLY A 13 -12.96 7.10 17.44
N HIS A 14 -12.80 5.98 16.74
CA HIS A 14 -11.65 5.68 15.88
C HIS A 14 -12.16 5.13 14.55
N LYS A 15 -11.50 5.51 13.46
CA LYS A 15 -11.80 4.92 12.15
C LYS A 15 -11.46 3.43 12.14
N GLY A 16 -12.32 2.64 11.49
CA GLY A 16 -12.03 1.24 11.20
C GLY A 16 -10.75 1.07 10.37
N LYS A 17 -10.15 -0.12 10.44
CA LYS A 17 -8.92 -0.46 9.72
C LYS A 17 -9.08 -1.81 9.01
N LEU A 18 -8.62 -1.87 7.77
CA LEU A 18 -8.43 -3.11 7.03
C LEU A 18 -6.94 -3.26 6.68
N ALA A 19 -6.41 -4.46 6.89
CA ALA A 19 -5.06 -4.84 6.47
C ALA A 19 -5.17 -5.93 5.41
N ALA A 20 -4.44 -5.76 4.31
CA ALA A 20 -4.40 -6.71 3.20
C ALA A 20 -2.95 -6.96 2.76
N ARG A 21 -2.73 -8.10 2.11
CA ARG A 21 -1.46 -8.46 1.47
C ARG A 21 -1.73 -8.73 -0.01
N ALA A 22 -1.08 -7.98 -0.88
CA ALA A 22 -1.05 -8.26 -2.31
C ALA A 22 0.15 -9.14 -2.64
N ILE A 23 0.02 -10.00 -3.65
CA ILE A 23 1.13 -10.84 -4.12
C ILE A 23 1.22 -10.65 -5.64
N CYS A 24 2.26 -9.95 -6.08
CA CYS A 24 2.59 -9.79 -7.49
C CYS A 24 3.50 -10.94 -7.93
N ARG A 25 3.06 -11.71 -8.93
CA ARG A 25 3.79 -12.85 -9.50
C ARG A 25 4.32 -12.50 -10.89
N GLY A 26 5.63 -12.56 -11.02
CA GLY A 26 6.37 -12.38 -12.26
C GLY A 26 6.92 -13.70 -12.83
N ARG A 27 7.92 -13.58 -13.70
CA ARG A 27 8.67 -14.68 -14.30
C ARG A 27 10.14 -14.36 -14.23
N GLU A 28 10.93 -15.23 -13.60
CA GLU A 28 12.38 -15.05 -13.46
C GLU A 28 13.09 -15.10 -14.82
N GLY A 29 14.27 -14.49 -14.85
CA GLY A 29 15.18 -14.55 -15.97
C GLY A 29 16.52 -13.95 -15.58
N HIS A 30 17.58 -14.25 -16.34
CA HIS A 30 18.85 -13.56 -16.15
C HIS A 30 18.63 -12.06 -16.40
N SER A 31 19.20 -11.20 -15.55
CA SER A 31 19.07 -9.75 -15.67
C SER A 31 19.46 -9.18 -17.06
N ALA A 32 20.40 -9.81 -17.78
CA ALA A 32 20.78 -9.45 -19.14
C ALA A 32 19.66 -9.66 -20.18
N LEU A 33 18.68 -10.51 -19.86
CA LEU A 33 17.49 -10.83 -20.67
C LEU A 33 16.21 -10.27 -20.03
N ALA A 34 16.32 -9.26 -19.16
CA ALA A 34 15.18 -8.73 -18.40
C ALA A 34 13.94 -8.34 -19.23
N PRO A 35 14.07 -7.79 -20.46
CA PRO A 35 12.91 -7.51 -21.31
C PRO A 35 12.10 -8.76 -21.70
N LEU A 36 12.68 -9.96 -21.61
CA LEU A 36 12.01 -11.24 -21.87
C LEU A 36 11.41 -11.88 -20.60
N ALA A 37 11.70 -11.31 -19.43
CA ALA A 37 11.18 -11.73 -18.13
C ALA A 37 9.96 -10.86 -17.73
N LEU A 38 9.32 -11.20 -16.61
CA LEU A 38 8.27 -10.36 -16.02
C LEU A 38 8.70 -10.00 -14.60
N ASN A 39 9.08 -8.74 -14.40
CA ASN A 39 9.60 -8.28 -13.12
C ASN A 39 8.46 -8.02 -12.13
N ALA A 40 8.40 -8.80 -11.05
CA ALA A 40 7.37 -8.66 -10.02
C ALA A 40 7.46 -7.35 -9.23
N ILE A 41 8.63 -6.72 -9.12
CA ILE A 41 8.76 -5.39 -8.50
C ILE A 41 8.02 -4.35 -9.32
N HIS A 42 8.12 -4.41 -10.66
CA HIS A 42 7.43 -3.45 -11.52
C HIS A 42 5.91 -3.55 -11.35
N LEU A 43 5.38 -4.79 -11.30
CA LEU A 43 3.97 -5.02 -10.97
C LEU A 43 3.58 -4.47 -9.59
N GLY A 44 4.45 -4.66 -8.58
CA GLY A 44 4.26 -4.10 -7.25
C GLY A 44 4.21 -2.58 -7.27
N CYS A 45 5.12 -1.92 -7.98
CA CYS A 45 5.14 -0.47 -8.17
C CYS A 45 3.87 0.04 -8.86
N ASP A 46 3.41 -0.64 -9.91
CA ASP A 46 2.17 -0.30 -10.61
C ASP A 46 0.95 -0.42 -9.68
N PHE A 47 0.92 -1.46 -8.83
CA PHE A 47 -0.12 -1.62 -7.81
C PHE A 47 -0.06 -0.50 -6.76
N VAL A 48 1.12 -0.13 -6.27
CA VAL A 48 1.28 1.02 -5.36
C VAL A 48 0.81 2.31 -5.99
N ARG A 49 1.08 2.54 -7.29
CA ARG A 49 0.55 3.69 -8.02
C ARG A 49 -0.98 3.68 -8.01
N ALA A 50 -1.61 2.56 -8.34
CA ALA A 50 -3.08 2.45 -8.33
C ALA A 50 -3.68 2.74 -6.93
N LEU A 51 -3.02 2.31 -5.85
CA LEU A 51 -3.44 2.64 -4.48
C LEU A 51 -3.33 4.14 -4.16
N ARG A 52 -2.32 4.82 -4.71
CA ARG A 52 -2.18 6.28 -4.57
C ARG A 52 -3.26 7.02 -5.36
N ASP A 53 -3.56 6.57 -6.58
CA ASP A 53 -4.64 7.15 -7.39
C ASP A 53 -5.99 6.99 -6.68
N GLU A 54 -6.23 5.84 -6.04
CA GLU A 54 -7.43 5.60 -5.23
C GLU A 54 -7.45 6.47 -3.97
N GLN A 55 -6.32 6.70 -3.31
CA GLN A 55 -6.24 7.66 -2.20
C GLN A 55 -6.65 9.07 -2.65
N GLU A 56 -6.19 9.52 -3.82
CA GLU A 56 -6.59 10.83 -4.35
C GLU A 56 -8.09 10.88 -4.65
N ARG A 57 -8.65 9.80 -5.21
CA ARG A 57 -10.10 9.68 -5.44
C ARG A 57 -10.88 9.73 -4.13
N LEU A 58 -10.45 9.02 -3.10
CA LEU A 58 -11.08 9.04 -1.76
C LEU A 58 -11.01 10.43 -1.12
N ALA A 59 -9.93 11.17 -1.33
CA ALA A 59 -9.79 12.52 -0.82
C ALA A 59 -10.77 13.50 -1.51
N ARG A 60 -10.99 13.35 -2.82
CA ARG A 60 -11.93 14.18 -3.59
C ARG A 60 -13.38 13.78 -3.35
N ASP A 61 -13.69 12.50 -3.52
CA ASP A 61 -15.06 12.00 -3.76
C ASP A 61 -15.48 10.91 -2.75
N GLY A 62 -14.63 10.54 -1.81
CA GLY A 62 -14.93 9.53 -0.79
C GLY A 62 -15.97 9.99 0.23
N ALA A 63 -16.55 9.03 0.95
CA ALA A 63 -17.42 9.33 2.09
C ALA A 63 -16.69 10.23 3.11
N ARG A 64 -17.42 11.22 3.64
CA ARG A 64 -16.86 12.22 4.54
C ARG A 64 -17.49 12.18 5.91
N ASP A 65 -16.64 12.27 6.93
CA ASP A 65 -17.00 12.41 8.34
C ASP A 65 -16.16 13.53 8.97
N GLY A 66 -16.83 14.62 9.34
CA GLY A 66 -16.20 15.84 9.83
C GLY A 66 -15.65 15.75 11.26
N ASP A 67 -15.96 14.67 11.98
CA ASP A 67 -15.48 14.46 13.36
C ASP A 67 -14.00 14.02 13.40
N TYR A 68 -13.37 13.77 12.25
CA TYR A 68 -11.97 13.35 12.13
C TYR A 68 -11.12 14.37 11.35
N ASP A 69 -9.87 14.58 11.78
CA ASP A 69 -8.92 15.54 11.17
C ASP A 69 -8.70 15.32 9.66
N ILE A 70 -8.60 14.05 9.25
CA ILE A 70 -8.70 13.66 7.85
C ILE A 70 -10.13 13.18 7.68
N PRO A 71 -11.02 13.82 6.93
CA PRO A 71 -12.45 13.48 6.97
C PRO A 71 -12.81 12.28 6.08
N TYR A 72 -11.86 11.56 5.51
CA TYR A 72 -12.09 10.45 4.56
C TYR A 72 -11.20 9.23 4.86
N THR A 73 -11.44 8.12 4.18
CA THR A 73 -10.63 6.89 4.29
C THR A 73 -9.21 7.10 3.80
N ALA A 74 -8.23 6.71 4.61
CA ALA A 74 -6.82 6.73 4.23
C ALA A 74 -6.33 5.34 3.79
N VAL A 75 -5.47 5.31 2.78
CA VAL A 75 -4.83 4.13 2.20
C VAL A 75 -3.32 4.36 2.22
N HIS A 76 -2.57 3.36 2.68
CA HIS A 76 -1.11 3.41 2.61
C HIS A 76 -0.52 2.01 2.42
N VAL A 77 0.65 1.95 1.79
CA VAL A 77 1.50 0.75 1.75
C VAL A 77 2.54 0.88 2.85
N GLY A 78 2.55 -0.08 3.78
CA GLY A 78 3.46 -0.05 4.93
C GLY A 78 4.71 -0.91 4.79
N ARG A 79 4.66 -1.95 3.94
CA ARG A 79 5.74 -2.91 3.76
C ARG A 79 5.77 -3.36 2.31
N ILE A 80 6.97 -3.59 1.78
CA ILE A 80 7.20 -4.21 0.48
C ILE A 80 8.41 -5.14 0.58
N TYR A 81 8.30 -6.35 0.05
CA TYR A 81 9.35 -7.38 0.04
C TYR A 81 9.48 -7.98 -1.36
N SER A 82 10.68 -7.96 -1.91
CA SER A 82 11.00 -8.56 -3.22
C SER A 82 12.51 -8.69 -3.43
N GLY A 83 12.91 -9.45 -4.45
CA GLY A 83 14.31 -9.66 -4.83
C GLY A 83 14.94 -10.85 -4.10
N VAL A 84 15.87 -11.52 -4.80
CA VAL A 84 16.68 -12.62 -4.24
C VAL A 84 18.15 -12.44 -4.58
N ALA A 85 18.47 -12.09 -5.83
CA ALA A 85 19.83 -11.82 -6.29
C ALA A 85 19.84 -10.71 -7.35
N LEU A 86 20.93 -9.95 -7.42
CA LEU A 86 21.08 -8.81 -8.35
C LEU A 86 20.99 -9.23 -9.83
N ASN A 87 21.43 -10.45 -10.16
CA ASN A 87 21.48 -10.98 -11.52
C ASN A 87 20.22 -11.77 -11.94
N ILE A 88 19.18 -11.80 -11.10
CA ILE A 88 17.92 -12.50 -11.35
C ILE A 88 16.77 -11.49 -11.35
N VAL A 89 15.96 -11.48 -12.40
CA VAL A 89 14.71 -10.72 -12.42
C VAL A 89 13.74 -11.33 -11.40
N PRO A 90 13.22 -10.58 -10.43
CA PRO A 90 12.40 -11.16 -9.36
C PRO A 90 11.03 -11.60 -9.86
N ASN A 91 10.58 -12.78 -9.44
CA ASN A 91 9.25 -13.32 -9.74
C ASN A 91 8.21 -13.10 -8.63
N LEU A 92 8.58 -12.52 -7.49
CA LEU A 92 7.68 -12.33 -6.37
C LEU A 92 7.89 -10.95 -5.73
N CYS A 93 6.80 -10.21 -5.53
CA CYS A 93 6.75 -9.00 -4.72
C CYS A 93 5.48 -9.00 -3.87
N GLN A 94 5.57 -8.63 -2.59
CA GLN A 94 4.45 -8.62 -1.65
C GLN A 94 4.52 -7.47 -0.64
#